data_AF-A0A660RUU9-F1
#
_entry.id   AF-A0A660RUU9-F1
#
_cell.length_a   1.000
_cell.length_b   1.000
_cell.length_c   1.000
_cell.angle_alpha   90.00
_cell.angle_beta   90.00
_cell.angle_gamma   90.00
#
_symmetry.space_group_name_H-M   'P 1'
#
loop_
_entity.id
_entity.type
_entity.pdbx_description
1 polymer ?
#
loop_
_entity_poly.entity_id
_entity_poly.type
_entity_poly.pdbx_seq_one_letter_code
_entity_poly.pdbx_strand_id
1 'polypeptide(L)' 'MGRYSDLVNPKQEGGIPLAIVVEVQENLEKALKVLKKKMQLDGLQRELKNRRFYEKPSVKKRRKMQEAERRRRKARRRRR' A
#
# COMPACT_ATOMS: atom_id res chain seq x y z
N MET A 1 7.74 -32.82 23.06
CA MET A 1 7.67 -31.35 23.05
C MET A 1 8.23 -30.87 21.70
N GLY A 2 7.40 -30.91 20.66
CA GLY A 2 7.81 -30.72 19.26
C GLY A 2 7.63 -29.27 18.82
N ARG A 3 8.53 -28.83 17.94
CA ARG A 3 8.71 -27.44 17.49
C ARG A 3 7.54 -27.02 16.59
N TYR A 4 6.88 -25.91 16.91
CA TYR A 4 5.90 -25.24 16.04
C TYR A 4 6.58 -24.37 14.97
N SER A 5 7.64 -24.86 14.33
CA SER A 5 8.42 -24.08 13.35
C SER A 5 8.05 -24.34 11.89
N ASP A 6 7.17 -25.30 11.59
CA ASP A 6 7.01 -25.80 10.21
C ASP A 6 5.58 -25.69 9.65
N LEU A 7 4.90 -24.57 9.85
CA LEU A 7 3.72 -24.23 9.05
C LEU A 7 4.07 -23.16 8.02
N VAL A 8 4.93 -23.57 7.08
CA VAL A 8 5.13 -22.87 5.81
C VAL A 8 3.87 -23.06 4.97
N ASN A 9 3.31 -21.91 4.61
CA ASN A 9 2.11 -21.65 3.84
C ASN A 9 2.10 -22.39 2.48
N PRO A 10 0.99 -23.06 2.13
CA PRO A 10 0.59 -23.05 0.72
C PRO A 10 -0.94 -22.93 0.57
N LYS A 11 -1.35 -22.07 -0.37
CA LYS A 11 -2.72 -21.93 -0.94
C LYS A 11 -3.68 -20.98 -0.20
N GLN A 12 -3.66 -19.71 -0.62
CA GLN A 12 -4.90 -18.93 -0.74
C GLN A 12 -4.93 -18.32 -2.15
N GLU A 13 -5.44 -19.11 -3.10
CA GLU A 13 -5.96 -18.61 -4.37
C GLU A 13 -7.21 -17.77 -4.10
N GLY A 14 -7.40 -16.67 -4.83
CA GLY A 14 -8.65 -15.90 -4.80
C GLY A 14 -8.56 -14.49 -4.22
N GLY A 15 -7.57 -13.70 -4.65
CA GLY A 15 -7.67 -12.24 -4.82
C GLY A 15 -8.18 -11.38 -3.67
N ILE A 16 -7.26 -10.86 -2.85
CA ILE A 16 -7.21 -9.43 -2.48
C ILE A 16 -5.71 -9.04 -2.33
N PRO A 17 -5.12 -8.18 -3.18
CA PRO A 17 -3.68 -7.90 -3.16
C PRO A 17 -3.20 -6.96 -2.02
N LEU A 18 -3.93 -6.85 -0.90
CA LEU A 18 -3.69 -5.80 0.10
C LEU A 18 -3.28 -6.31 1.50
N ALA A 19 -2.79 -7.54 1.60
CA ALA A 19 -2.24 -8.06 2.85
C ALA A 19 -0.78 -7.58 3.02
N ILE A 20 -0.58 -6.49 3.74
CA ILE A 20 0.77 -6.06 4.15
C ILE A 20 1.18 -6.88 5.37
N VAL A 21 2.04 -7.88 5.14
CA VAL A 21 2.63 -8.71 6.20
C VAL A 21 3.82 -7.96 6.80
N VAL A 22 3.86 -7.86 8.13
CA VAL A 22 4.99 -7.31 8.89
C VAL A 22 5.42 -8.35 9.91
N GLU A 23 6.66 -8.80 9.79
CA GLU A 23 7.30 -9.73 10.71
C GLU A 23 7.79 -8.96 11.95
N VAL A 24 7.37 -9.37 13.14
CA VAL A 24 7.70 -8.71 14.40
C VAL A 24 8.88 -9.43 15.03
N GLN A 25 10.09 -8.98 14.72
CA GLN A 25 11.27 -9.36 15.48
C GLN A 25 11.40 -8.35 16.63
N GLU A 26 10.91 -8.77 17.80
CA GLU A 26 11.21 -8.20 19.13
C GLU A 26 10.47 -6.93 19.59
N ASN A 27 10.04 -6.00 18.72
CA ASN A 27 9.41 -4.75 19.18
C ASN A 27 8.16 -4.33 18.38
N LEU A 28 6.99 -4.44 19.03
CA LEU A 28 5.66 -4.17 18.48
C LEU A 28 5.49 -2.74 17.95
N GLU A 29 6.02 -1.73 18.64
CA GLU A 29 5.90 -0.34 18.20
C GLU A 29 6.63 -0.08 16.88
N LYS A 30 7.79 -0.73 16.70
CA LYS A 30 8.55 -0.64 15.45
C LYS A 30 7.78 -1.30 14.31
N ALA A 31 7.17 -2.46 14.55
CA ALA A 31 6.34 -3.15 13.58
C ALA A 31 5.14 -2.29 13.13
N LEU A 32 4.44 -1.63 14.06
CA LEU A 32 3.32 -0.73 13.74
C LEU A 32 3.77 0.48 12.90
N LYS A 33 4.93 1.06 13.21
CA LYS A 33 5.52 2.15 12.41
C LYS A 33 5.87 1.70 11.00
N VAL A 34 6.46 0.52 10.85
CA VAL A 34 6.81 -0.06 9.54
C VAL A 34 5.54 -0.38 8.73
N LEU A 35 4.52 -0.97 9.36
CA LEU A 35 3.22 -1.25 8.73
C LEU A 35 2.59 0.03 8.19
N LYS A 36 2.50 1.07 9.03
CA LYS A 36 1.96 2.37 8.62
C LYS A 36 2.73 2.97 7.44
N LYS A 37 4.06 2.88 7.44
CA LYS A 37 4.90 3.36 6.35
C LYS A 37 4.68 2.56 5.06
N LYS A 38 4.61 1.22 5.15
CA LYS A 38 4.29 0.35 4.00
C LYS A 38 2.90 0.67 3.43
N MET A 39 1.88 0.83 4.28
CA MET A 39 0.52 1.24 3.86
C MET A 39 0.47 2.60 3.16
N GLN A 40 1.30 3.55 3.60
CA GLN A 40 1.40 4.87 2.98
C GLN A 40 2.12 4.82 1.62
N LEU A 41 3.16 3.98 1.50
CA LEU A 41 3.89 3.79 0.25
C LEU A 41 3.02 3.12 -0.82
N ASP A 42 2.24 2.12 -0.42
CA ASP A 42 1.34 1.39 -1.30
C ASP A 42 0.15 2.26 -1.79
N GLY A 43 -0.10 3.38 -1.12
CA GLY A 43 -1.16 4.32 -1.51
C GLY A 43 -2.58 3.82 -1.22
N LEU A 44 -2.70 2.69 -0.52
CA LEU A 44 -3.92 1.98 -0.16
C LEU A 44 -4.96 2.92 0.48
N GLN A 45 -4.56 3.76 1.43
CA GLN A 45 -5.48 4.72 2.06
C GLN A 45 -6.07 5.74 1.07
N ARG A 46 -5.28 6.15 0.07
CA ARG A 46 -5.73 7.08 -0.97
C ARG A 46 -6.69 6.40 -1.92
N GLU A 47 -6.40 5.15 -2.27
CA GLU A 47 -7.27 4.34 -3.12
C GLU A 47 -8.62 4.07 -2.46
N LEU A 48 -8.62 3.69 -1.18
CA LEU A 48 -9.85 3.52 -0.40
C LEU A 48 -10.68 4.80 -0.40
N LYS A 49 -10.07 5.98 -0.18
CA LYS A 49 -10.80 7.27 -0.22
C LYS A 49 -11.42 7.54 -1.59
N ASN A 50 -10.69 7.26 -2.67
CA ASN A 50 -11.17 7.51 -4.04
C ASN A 50 -12.28 6.53 -4.46
N ARG A 51 -12.32 5.34 -3.88
CA ARG A 51 -13.31 4.28 -4.20
C ARG A 51 -14.58 4.37 -3.35
N ARG A 52 -14.69 5.29 -2.38
CA ARG A 52 -15.88 5.44 -1.51
C ARG A 52 -17.14 5.84 -2.26
N PHE A 53 -17.02 6.61 -3.33
CA PHE A 53 -18.15 7.15 -4.08
C PHE A 53 -17.90 7.04 -5.58
N TYR A 54 -18.97 7.04 -6.39
CA TYR A 54 -18.85 7.07 -7.84
C TYR A 54 -18.21 8.38 -8.31
N GLU A 55 -17.12 8.27 -9.07
CA GLU A 55 -16.45 9.39 -9.73
C GLU A 55 -16.72 9.28 -11.24
N LYS A 56 -17.34 10.30 -11.83
CA LYS A 56 -17.59 10.37 -13.28
C LYS A 56 -16.27 10.16 -14.04
N PRO A 57 -16.25 9.40 -15.16
CA PRO A 57 -15.01 9.03 -15.86
C PRO A 57 -14.15 10.24 -16.30
N SER A 58 -14.79 11.36 -16.67
CA SER A 58 -14.08 12.60 -17.01
C SER A 58 -13.30 13.19 -15.81
N VAL A 59 -13.92 13.17 -14.62
CA VAL A 59 -13.30 13.68 -13.39
C VAL A 59 -12.12 12.78 -12.97
N LYS A 60 -12.30 11.46 -13.07
CA LYS A 60 -11.24 10.46 -12.84
C LYS A 60 -10.04 10.67 -13.76
N LYS A 61 -10.29 10.92 -15.06
CA LYS A 61 -9.23 11.24 -16.05
C LYS A 61 -8.48 12.52 -15.66
N ARG A 62 -9.20 13.60 -15.35
CA ARG A 62 -8.61 14.88 -14.92
C ARG A 62 -7.73 14.73 -13.68
N ARG A 63 -8.21 14.02 -12.66
CA ARG A 63 -7.47 13.74 -11.42
C ARG A 63 -6.19 12.95 -11.69
N LYS A 64 -6.27 11.90 -12.52
CA LYS A 64 -5.10 11.08 -12.89
C LYS A 64 -4.03 11.89 -13.63
N MET A 65 -4.42 12.78 -14.54
CA MET A 65 -3.49 13.68 -15.25
C MET A 65 -2.78 14.64 -14.29
N GLN A 66 -3.53 15.31 -13.41
CA GLN A 66 -2.97 16.23 -12.42
C GLN A 66 -2.01 15.52 -11.45
N GLU A 67 -2.36 14.30 -11.01
CA GLU A 67 -1.51 13.51 -10.14
C GLU A 67 -0.21 13.07 -10.83
N ALA A 68 -0.29 12.64 -12.09
CA ALA A 68 0.87 12.29 -12.89
C ALA A 68 1.80 13.49 -13.08
N GLU A 69 1.25 14.67 -13.38
CA GLU A 69 2.01 15.90 -13.51
C GLU A 69 2.69 16.28 -12.19
N ARG A 70 1.96 16.22 -11.06
CA ARG A 70 2.52 16.46 -9.73
C ARG A 70 3.66 15.50 -9.42
N ARG A 71 3.53 14.22 -9.78
CA ARG A 71 4.59 13.20 -9.60
C ARG A 71 5.82 13.52 -10.46
N ARG A 72 5.63 13.89 -11.73
CA ARG A 72 6.71 14.32 -12.64
C ARG A 72 7.43 15.56 -12.11
N ARG A 73 6.69 16.59 -11.67
CA ARG A 73 7.26 17.82 -11.07
C ARG A 73 8.10 17.51 -9.83
N LYS A 74 7.62 16.62 -8.94
CA LYS A 74 8.37 16.17 -7.75
C LYS A 74 9.64 15.39 -8.13
N ALA A 75 9.57 14.49 -9.10
CA ALA A 75 10.73 13.72 -9.56
C ALA A 75 11.82 14.64 -10.15
N ARG A 76 11.42 15.63 -10.96
CA ARG A 76 12.34 16.63 -11.52
C ARG A 76 13.05 17.45 -10.44
N ARG A 77 12.34 17.83 -9.37
CA ARG A 77 12.94 18.55 -8.23
C ARG A 77 13.95 17.72 -7.44
N ARG A 78 13.79 16.39 -7.39
CA ARG A 78 14.71 15.49 -6.68
C ARG A 78 15.97 15.15 -7.49
N ARG A 79 15.92 15.31 -8.81
CA ARG A 79 17.05 15.06 -9.72
C ARG A 79 17.97 16.28 -9.87
N ARG A 80 17.49 17.45 -9.48
CA ARG A 80 18.24 18.69 -9.41
C ARG A 80 18.86 18.81 -8.03
#